data_AF-A0A927NS64-F1
#
_entry.id   AF-A0A927NS64-F1
#
_cell.length_a   1.000
_cell.length_b   1.000
_cell.length_c   1.000
_cell.angle_alpha   90.00
_cell.angle_beta   90.00
_cell.angle_gamma   90.00
#
_symmetry.space_group_name_H-M   'P 1'
#
loop_
_entity.id
_entity.type
_entity.pdbx_description
1 polymer ?
#
loop_
_entity_poly.entity_id
_entity_poly.type
_entity_poly.pdbx_seq_one_letter_code
_entity_poly.pdbx_strand_id
1 'polypeptide(L)'
;MATDLVGNVKLQRFIELLATLNHQSADALKTGEVARLEEMNETVEEMYSIQSVGKEDAYTAIDEEMQTITQNFNAIVVMFKSNEKERLDSATSVAVKKFLRNIFDATISIVTKYGLV
;
A
#
# COMPACT_ATOMS: atom_id res chain seq x y z
N MET A 1 22.62 -9.38 7.74
CA MET A 1 22.58 -10.36 6.65
C MET A 1 21.98 -9.64 5.46
N ALA A 2 22.76 -9.44 4.39
CA ALA A 2 22.22 -8.91 3.14
C ALA A 2 21.36 -10.04 2.55
N THR A 3 20.05 -9.91 2.66
CA THR A 3 19.09 -10.85 2.07
C THR A 3 19.38 -10.89 0.58
N ASP A 4 19.65 -12.08 0.06
CA ASP A 4 20.08 -12.31 -1.32
C ASP A 4 18.92 -11.99 -2.27
N LEU A 5 18.72 -10.70 -2.55
CA LEU A 5 17.70 -10.16 -3.44
C LEU A 5 17.92 -10.64 -4.88
N VAL A 6 19.15 -11.04 -5.22
CA VAL A 6 19.58 -11.48 -6.55
C VAL A 6 19.18 -12.95 -6.76
N GLY A 7 17.88 -13.19 -6.91
CA GLY A 7 17.34 -14.54 -7.21
C GLY A 7 15.88 -14.73 -6.82
N ASN A 8 15.38 -13.94 -5.86
CA ASN A 8 13.99 -13.99 -5.44
C ASN A 8 13.13 -13.03 -6.26
N VAL A 9 12.67 -13.51 -7.42
CA VAL A 9 11.82 -12.76 -8.38
C VAL A 9 10.55 -12.23 -7.71
N LYS A 10 9.97 -12.97 -6.76
CA LYS A 10 8.77 -12.54 -6.03
C LYS A 10 9.06 -11.36 -5.10
N LEU A 11 10.17 -11.42 -4.38
CA LEU A 11 10.59 -10.34 -3.49
C LEU A 11 10.97 -9.08 -4.28
N GLN A 12 11.63 -9.23 -5.43
CA GLN A 12 11.90 -8.12 -6.34
C GLN A 12 10.60 -7.47 -6.82
N ARG A 13 9.63 -8.29 -7.27
CA ARG A 13 8.30 -7.80 -7.66
C ARG A 13 7.58 -7.11 -6.50
N PHE A 14 7.65 -7.66 -5.31
CA PHE A 14 7.08 -7.04 -4.11
C PHE A 14 7.68 -5.66 -3.83
N ILE A 15 9.01 -5.51 -3.98
CA ILE A 15 9.70 -4.23 -3.81
C ILE A 15 9.30 -3.22 -4.91
N GLU A 16 9.14 -3.66 -6.15
CA GLU A 16 8.62 -2.81 -7.24
C GLU A 16 7.19 -2.31 -6.94
N LEU A 17 6.34 -3.19 -6.42
CA LEU A 17 4.97 -2.84 -6.04
C LEU A 17 4.95 -1.88 -4.85
N LEU A 18 5.84 -2.04 -3.86
CA LEU A 18 6.00 -1.06 -2.77
C LEU A 18 6.36 0.33 -3.29
N ALA A 19 7.31 0.42 -4.22
CA ALA A 19 7.67 1.69 -4.84
C ALA A 19 6.48 2.29 -5.61
N THR A 20 5.74 1.45 -6.35
CA THR A 20 4.53 1.85 -7.09
C THR A 20 3.46 2.38 -6.16
N LEU A 21 3.13 1.66 -5.10
CA LEU A 21 2.14 2.06 -4.10
C LEU A 21 2.54 3.36 -3.39
N ASN A 22 3.83 3.55 -3.12
CA ASN A 22 4.35 4.79 -2.56
C ASN A 22 4.09 5.99 -3.48
N HIS A 23 4.40 5.86 -4.77
CA HIS A 23 4.15 6.90 -5.76
C HIS A 23 2.66 7.20 -5.92
N GLN A 24 1.83 6.16 -6.05
CA GLN A 24 0.38 6.30 -6.15
C GLN A 24 -0.23 6.98 -4.91
N SER A 25 0.22 6.62 -3.71
CA SER A 25 -0.24 7.23 -2.46
C SER A 25 0.16 8.71 -2.37
N ALA A 26 1.39 9.05 -2.73
CA ALA A 26 1.87 10.43 -2.75
C ALA A 26 1.10 11.29 -3.76
N ASP A 27 0.79 10.74 -4.93
CA ASP A 27 0.04 11.46 -5.96
C ASP A 27 -1.44 11.59 -5.61
N ALA A 28 -2.08 10.54 -5.09
CA ALA A 28 -3.45 10.59 -4.58
C ALA A 28 -3.61 11.62 -3.45
N LEU A 29 -2.60 11.77 -2.58
CA LEU A 29 -2.57 12.82 -1.56
C LEU A 29 -2.50 14.23 -2.13
N LYS A 30 -1.79 14.42 -3.26
CA LYS A 30 -1.65 15.73 -3.92
C LYS A 30 -2.89 16.11 -4.73
N THR A 31 -3.42 15.19 -5.52
CA THR A 31 -4.48 15.47 -6.50
C THR A 31 -5.88 15.24 -5.95
N GLY A 32 -6.03 14.30 -5.00
CA GLY A 32 -7.34 13.85 -4.51
C GLY A 32 -8.14 13.06 -5.55
N GLU A 33 -7.51 12.61 -6.65
CA GLU A 33 -8.17 11.91 -7.74
C GLU A 33 -8.45 10.44 -7.41
N VAL A 34 -9.74 10.11 -7.39
CA VAL A 34 -10.29 8.79 -7.05
C VAL A 34 -9.95 7.71 -8.08
N ALA A 35 -9.76 8.10 -9.35
CA ALA A 35 -9.45 7.18 -10.45
C ALA A 35 -8.18 6.35 -10.19
N ARG A 36 -7.27 6.86 -9.35
CA ARG A 36 -6.04 6.16 -8.95
C ARG A 36 -6.29 5.01 -7.99
N LEU A 37 -7.48 4.90 -7.39
CA LEU A 37 -7.77 3.87 -6.40
C LEU A 37 -7.94 2.49 -7.02
N GLU A 38 -8.42 2.37 -8.26
CA GLU A 38 -8.44 1.06 -8.92
C GLU A 38 -7.01 0.55 -9.14
N GLU A 39 -6.10 1.40 -9.67
CA GLU A 39 -4.69 1.06 -9.84
C GLU A 39 -3.98 0.73 -8.51
N MET A 40 -4.32 1.44 -7.42
CA MET A 40 -3.81 1.15 -6.08
C MET A 40 -4.37 -0.16 -5.53
N ASN A 41 -5.64 -0.49 -5.81
CA ASN A 41 -6.25 -1.74 -5.37
C ASN A 41 -5.52 -2.94 -5.98
N GLU A 42 -5.30 -2.90 -7.30
CA GLU A 42 -4.55 -3.95 -8.01
C GLU A 42 -3.14 -4.13 -7.42
N THR A 43 -2.47 -3.02 -7.09
CA THR A 43 -1.14 -3.03 -6.48
C THR A 43 -1.15 -3.68 -5.09
N VAL A 44 -2.11 -3.30 -4.23
CA VAL A 44 -2.25 -3.85 -2.88
C VAL A 44 -2.62 -5.34 -2.92
N GLU A 45 -3.52 -5.74 -3.81
CA GLU A 45 -3.90 -7.14 -4.00
C GLU A 45 -2.71 -7.99 -4.46
N GLU A 46 -1.90 -7.50 -5.40
CA GLU A 46 -0.70 -8.22 -5.85
C GLU A 46 0.34 -8.33 -4.74
N MET A 47 0.57 -7.26 -3.96
CA MET A 47 1.45 -7.29 -2.80
C MET A 47 1.00 -8.32 -1.76
N TYR A 48 -0.29 -8.32 -1.41
CA TYR A 48 -0.87 -9.27 -0.47
C TYR A 48 -0.76 -10.71 -0.98
N SER A 49 -1.02 -10.94 -2.27
CA SER A 49 -0.85 -12.24 -2.92
C SER A 49 0.59 -12.73 -2.75
N ILE A 50 1.59 -11.91 -3.08
CA ILE A 50 3.00 -12.30 -2.95
C ILE A 50 3.37 -12.60 -1.50
N GLN A 51 2.98 -11.74 -0.55
CA GLN A 51 3.31 -11.89 0.87
C GLN A 51 2.64 -13.12 1.48
N SER A 52 1.38 -13.38 1.18
CA SER A 52 0.61 -14.50 1.77
C SER A 52 1.10 -15.89 1.33
N VAL A 53 1.70 -16.01 0.14
CA VAL A 53 2.33 -17.28 -0.31
C VAL A 53 3.82 -17.35 0.03
N GLY A 54 4.40 -16.24 0.49
CA GLY A 54 5.79 -16.14 0.91
C GLY A 54 6.04 -16.88 2.22
N LYS A 55 7.09 -17.70 2.28
CA LYS A 55 7.48 -18.45 3.50
C LYS A 55 8.77 -17.93 4.13
N GLU A 56 9.31 -16.86 3.57
CA GLU A 56 10.61 -16.30 3.93
C GLU A 56 10.44 -15.33 5.09
N ASP A 57 11.41 -15.29 6.01
CA ASP A 57 11.40 -14.40 7.18
C ASP A 57 11.18 -12.93 6.80
N ALA A 58 11.61 -12.54 5.60
CA ALA A 58 11.39 -11.21 5.02
C ALA A 58 9.89 -10.84 4.90
N TYR A 59 9.00 -11.81 4.67
CA TYR A 59 7.56 -11.57 4.59
C TYR A 59 6.88 -11.58 5.96
N THR A 60 7.37 -12.40 6.90
CA THR A 60 6.89 -12.40 8.29
C THR A 60 7.27 -11.11 9.02
N ALA A 61 8.46 -10.57 8.74
CA ALA A 61 8.95 -9.33 9.36
C ALA A 61 8.08 -8.09 9.07
N ILE A 62 7.23 -8.14 8.04
CA ILE A 62 6.42 -7.02 7.55
C ILE A 62 4.91 -7.25 7.64
N ASP A 63 4.48 -8.33 8.32
CA ASP A 63 3.08 -8.77 8.33
C ASP A 63 2.16 -7.69 8.92
N GLU A 64 2.60 -7.00 9.97
CA GLU A 64 1.88 -5.90 10.59
C GLU A 64 1.71 -4.69 9.65
N GLU A 65 2.76 -4.33 8.90
CA GLU A 65 2.68 -3.25 7.90
C GLU A 65 1.77 -3.63 6.74
N MET A 66 1.81 -4.88 6.27
CA MET A 66 0.91 -5.35 5.21
C MET A 66 -0.55 -5.39 5.65
N GLN A 67 -0.82 -5.78 6.89
CA GLN A 67 -2.16 -5.66 7.45
C GLN A 67 -2.59 -4.19 7.52
N THR A 68 -1.69 -3.28 7.92
CA THR A 68 -1.96 -1.84 7.95
C THR A 68 -2.31 -1.32 6.56
N ILE A 69 -1.52 -1.64 5.53
CA ILE A 69 -1.78 -1.24 4.15
C ILE A 69 -3.16 -1.75 3.70
N THR A 70 -3.41 -3.04 3.86
CA THR A 70 -4.65 -3.69 3.40
C THR A 70 -5.90 -3.15 4.10
N GLN A 71 -5.86 -2.96 5.42
CA GLN A 71 -7.00 -2.45 6.19
C GLN A 71 -7.31 -0.98 5.85
N ASN A 72 -6.29 -0.14 5.74
CA ASN A 72 -6.49 1.27 5.40
C ASN A 72 -6.99 1.41 3.95
N PHE A 73 -6.49 0.58 3.04
CA PHE A 73 -6.95 0.58 1.65
C PHE A 73 -8.42 0.13 1.54
N ASN A 74 -8.80 -0.95 2.22
CA ASN A 74 -10.20 -1.38 2.30
C ASN A 74 -11.12 -0.30 2.88
N ALA A 75 -10.66 0.43 3.90
CA ALA A 75 -11.43 1.54 4.47
C ALA A 75 -11.67 2.66 3.44
N ILE A 76 -10.66 2.98 2.63
CA ILE A 76 -10.79 3.93 1.51
C ILE A 76 -11.86 3.43 0.53
N VAL A 77 -11.76 2.19 0.05
CA VAL A 77 -12.73 1.60 -0.91
C VAL A 77 -14.15 1.64 -0.35
N VAL A 78 -14.35 1.28 0.92
CA VAL A 78 -15.67 1.33 1.58
C VAL A 78 -16.21 2.75 1.61
N MET A 79 -15.40 3.75 2.00
CA MET A 79 -15.84 5.14 2.02
C MET A 79 -16.23 5.65 0.64
N PHE A 80 -15.54 5.23 -0.42
CA PHE A 80 -15.92 5.58 -1.80
C PHE A 80 -17.20 4.90 -2.24
N LYS A 81 -17.37 3.60 -1.98
CA LYS A 81 -18.60 2.88 -2.30
C LYS A 81 -19.82 3.44 -1.56
N SER A 82 -19.63 3.94 -0.34
CA SER A 82 -20.69 4.56 0.47
C SER A 82 -20.94 6.02 0.14
N ASN A 83 -20.08 6.68 -0.65
CA ASN A 83 -20.28 8.06 -1.05
C ASN A 83 -21.09 8.09 -2.35
N GLU A 84 -22.40 8.32 -2.25
CA GLU A 84 -23.32 8.47 -3.38
C GLU A 84 -23.08 9.75 -4.21
N LYS A 85 -22.19 10.64 -3.74
CA LYS A 85 -21.85 11.90 -4.41
C LYS A 85 -20.66 11.70 -5.33
N GLU A 86 -20.72 12.31 -6.52
CA GLU A 86 -19.60 12.37 -7.48
C GLU A 86 -18.31 13.02 -6.93
N ARG A 87 -18.36 13.64 -5.73
CA ARG A 87 -17.20 14.22 -5.05
C ARG A 87 -17.22 13.90 -3.55
N LEU A 88 -16.02 13.75 -2.99
CA LEU A 88 -15.82 13.64 -1.54
C LEU A 88 -16.25 14.92 -0.84
N ASP A 89 -17.05 14.80 0.22
CA ASP A 89 -17.22 15.89 1.18
C ASP A 89 -15.93 16.11 2.01
N SER A 90 -15.87 17.23 2.75
CA SER A 90 -14.64 17.58 3.48
C SER A 90 -14.27 16.56 4.55
N ALA A 91 -15.25 15.92 5.22
CA ALA A 91 -14.99 14.95 6.27
C ALA A 91 -14.43 13.65 5.68
N THR A 92 -15.00 13.21 4.57
CA THR A 92 -14.55 12.04 3.81
C THR A 92 -13.16 12.28 3.22
N SER A 93 -12.89 13.49 2.71
CA SER A 93 -11.54 13.85 2.23
C SER A 93 -10.49 13.81 3.34
N VAL A 94 -10.80 14.29 4.54
CA VAL A 94 -9.89 14.22 5.69
C VAL A 94 -9.62 12.77 6.10
N ALA A 95 -10.65 11.92 6.13
CA ALA A 95 -10.50 10.50 6.47
C ALA A 95 -9.66 9.75 5.42
N VAL A 96 -9.94 9.94 4.12
CA VAL A 96 -9.17 9.34 3.02
C VAL A 96 -7.70 9.76 3.10
N LYS A 97 -7.40 11.04 3.37
CA LYS A 97 -6.02 11.51 3.56
C LYS A 97 -5.32 10.83 4.75
N LYS A 98 -6.04 10.58 5.85
CA LYS A 98 -5.49 9.86 7.00
C LYS A 98 -5.14 8.41 6.63
N PHE A 99 -6.03 7.71 5.92
CA PHE A 99 -5.77 6.34 5.47
C PHE A 99 -4.61 6.26 4.46
N LEU A 100 -4.55 7.18 3.49
CA LEU A 100 -3.42 7.27 2.56
C LEU A 100 -2.10 7.53 3.29
N ARG A 101 -2.11 8.35 4.34
CA ARG A 101 -0.91 8.56 5.16
C ARG A 101 -0.48 7.32 5.93
N ASN A 102 -1.43 6.56 6.49
CA ASN A 102 -1.11 5.30 7.16
C ASN A 102 -0.48 4.28 6.19
N ILE A 103 -1.00 4.21 4.95
CA ILE A 103 -0.42 3.37 3.89
C ILE A 103 1.02 3.81 3.60
N PHE A 104 1.24 5.11 3.39
CA PHE A 104 2.57 5.67 3.14
C PHE A 104 3.57 5.36 4.27
N ASP A 105 3.18 5.61 5.53
CA ASP A 105 4.04 5.37 6.69
C ASP A 105 4.38 3.87 6.82
N ALA A 106 3.42 2.98 6.56
CA ALA A 106 3.66 1.53 6.52
C ALA A 106 4.61 1.13 5.39
N THR A 107 4.47 1.70 4.19
CA THR A 107 5.39 1.47 3.08
C THR A 107 6.82 1.88 3.45
N ILE A 108 7.01 3.04 4.08
CA ILE A 108 8.34 3.48 4.55
C ILE A 108 8.92 2.54 5.60
N SER A 109 8.09 2.04 6.53
CA SER A 109 8.52 1.05 7.53
C SER A 109 9.04 -0.23 6.87
N ILE A 110 8.33 -0.76 5.86
CA ILE A 110 8.76 -1.95 5.12
C ILE A 110 10.11 -1.72 4.42
N VAL A 111 10.24 -0.60 3.71
CA VAL A 111 11.47 -0.25 2.98
C VAL A 111 12.66 -0.11 3.95
N THR A 112 12.42 0.44 5.15
CA THR A 112 13.43 0.53 6.23
C THR A 112 13.81 -0.86 6.77
N LYS A 113 12.83 -1.74 7.01
CA LYS A 113 13.07 -3.12 7.47
C LYS A 113 13.88 -3.94 6.45
N TYR A 114 13.72 -3.65 5.17
CA TYR A 114 14.50 -4.26 4.09
C TYR A 114 15.87 -3.61 3.86
N GLY A 115 16.19 -2.51 4.55
CA GLY A 115 17.46 -1.80 4.39
C GLY A 115 17.59 -1.12 3.03
N LEU A 116 16.48 -0.69 2.44
CA LEU A 116 16.41 -0.06 1.12
C LEU A 116 16.48 1.48 1.18
N VAL A 117 16.47 2.07 2.38
CA VAL A 117 16.63 3.50 2.67
C VAL A 117 17.48 3.72 3.92
#